data_AF-W4SFX9-F1
#
_entry.id   AF-W4SFX9-F1
#
_cell.length_a   1.000
_cell.length_b   1.000
_cell.length_c   1.000
_cell.angle_alpha   90.00
_cell.angle_beta   90.00
_cell.angle_gamma   90.00
#
_symmetry.space_group_name_H-M   'P 1'
#
loop_
_entity.id
_entity.type
_entity.pdbx_description
1 polymer ?
#
loop_
_entity_poly.entity_id
_entity_poly.type
_entity_poly.pdbx_seq_one_letter_code
_entity_poly.pdbx_strand_id
1 'polypeptide(L)'
;DGLPMAVWGSRIDGQSYISVGSDNFQGGALATEHLIASGRRRIAFLGDDQLPEVAPRFAGYRHALQRHGLEFDTRLHARSHFLSEDAYRLTRAMLKKTDPPDGLFAASDVIAVGAIRALVEAGHRVPQDISLVGFDDIPLAAYSQPPLTTVRQDLGLAARLLVDRLLALIGGEAVESVEMPVKLVVRESREAGIGESGIGNRESGIGNRKSVRDGVRCIATCCCPRDRGRLFRTQRHRRNASRLRHCCLGLADADA
;
A
#
# COMPACT_ATOMS: atom_id res chain seq x y z
N ASP A 1 -0.16 -15.19 -37.02
CA ASP A 1 1.04 -14.84 -36.24
C ASP A 1 0.83 -13.49 -35.58
N GLY A 2 0.65 -13.48 -34.26
CA GLY A 2 0.42 -12.26 -33.47
C GLY A 2 1.74 -11.66 -33.00
N LEU A 3 1.76 -10.35 -32.78
CA LEU A 3 2.91 -9.66 -32.18
C LEU A 3 3.16 -10.19 -30.74
N PRO A 4 4.43 -10.35 -30.31
CA PRO A 4 4.76 -10.62 -28.92
C PRO A 4 4.05 -9.65 -27.96
N MET A 5 3.33 -10.19 -26.97
CA MET A 5 2.53 -9.39 -26.04
C MET A 5 2.74 -9.85 -24.60
N ALA A 6 3.06 -8.88 -23.74
CA ALA A 6 3.12 -9.03 -22.29
C ALA A 6 2.18 -7.99 -21.67
N VAL A 7 1.33 -8.43 -20.73
CA VAL A 7 0.24 -7.63 -20.16
C VAL A 7 0.40 -7.53 -18.64
N TRP A 8 0.22 -6.32 -18.10
CA TRP A 8 0.03 -6.14 -16.66
C TRP A 8 -1.40 -6.52 -16.30
N GLY A 9 -1.57 -7.47 -15.39
CA GLY A 9 -2.91 -7.87 -14.94
C GLY A 9 -2.98 -9.31 -14.47
N SER A 10 -4.17 -9.72 -14.03
CA SER A 10 -4.41 -11.09 -13.59
C SER A 10 -4.33 -12.07 -14.76
N ARG A 11 -3.95 -13.31 -14.45
CA ARG A 11 -4.06 -14.41 -15.41
C ARG A 11 -5.54 -14.76 -15.62
N ILE A 12 -5.95 -14.84 -16.88
CA ILE A 12 -7.27 -15.26 -17.34
C ILE A 12 -7.14 -16.60 -18.03
N ASP A 13 -8.08 -17.52 -17.75
CA ASP A 13 -8.10 -18.84 -18.38
C ASP A 13 -8.24 -18.71 -19.91
N GLY A 14 -7.40 -19.46 -20.63
CA GLY A 14 -7.37 -19.44 -22.09
C GLY A 14 -6.69 -18.22 -22.72
N GLN A 15 -6.06 -17.33 -21.93
CA GLN A 15 -5.29 -16.23 -22.50
C GLN A 15 -4.12 -16.73 -23.38
N SER A 16 -3.93 -16.09 -24.53
CA SER A 16 -2.84 -16.40 -25.47
C SER A 16 -1.56 -15.57 -25.23
N TYR A 17 -1.62 -14.60 -24.33
CA TYR A 17 -0.54 -13.69 -24.00
C TYR A 17 0.07 -14.00 -22.64
N ILE A 18 1.23 -13.42 -22.37
CA ILE A 18 1.88 -13.50 -21.05
C ILE A 18 1.34 -12.39 -20.17
N SER A 19 1.02 -12.73 -18.92
CA SER A 19 0.65 -11.75 -17.90
C SER A 19 1.68 -11.71 -16.80
N VAL A 20 1.96 -10.50 -16.31
CA VAL A 20 2.63 -10.29 -15.02
C VAL A 20 1.60 -9.58 -14.15
N GLY A 21 1.27 -10.20 -13.02
CA GLY A 21 0.24 -9.70 -12.12
C GLY A 21 0.63 -9.90 -10.66
N SER A 22 -0.20 -9.37 -9.78
CA SER A 22 -0.08 -9.56 -8.33
C SER A 22 -0.93 -10.73 -7.87
N ASP A 23 -0.53 -11.39 -6.78
CA ASP A 23 -1.33 -12.38 -6.06
C ASP A 23 -2.53 -11.68 -5.39
N ASN A 24 -3.58 -11.52 -6.19
CA ASN A 24 -4.80 -10.82 -5.81
C ASN A 24 -5.61 -11.60 -4.77
N PHE A 25 -5.55 -12.94 -4.78
CA PHE A 25 -6.21 -13.78 -3.78
C PHE A 25 -5.58 -13.57 -2.40
N GLN A 26 -4.25 -13.72 -2.31
CA GLN A 26 -3.53 -13.47 -1.06
C GLN A 26 -3.70 -12.03 -0.60
N GLY A 27 -3.69 -11.06 -1.52
CA GLY A 27 -3.95 -9.66 -1.19
C GLY A 27 -5.33 -9.45 -0.57
N GLY A 28 -6.38 -10.06 -1.13
CA GLY A 28 -7.72 -10.00 -0.58
C GLY A 28 -7.84 -10.65 0.80
N ALA A 29 -7.16 -11.79 1.00
CA ALA A 29 -7.09 -12.45 2.29
C ALA A 29 -6.38 -11.57 3.34
N LEU A 30 -5.19 -11.06 3.03
CA LEU A 30 -4.39 -10.20 3.92
C LEU A 30 -5.16 -8.95 4.37
N ALA A 31 -5.81 -8.25 3.42
CA ALA A 31 -6.60 -7.06 3.73
C ALA A 31 -7.73 -7.36 4.72
N THR A 32 -8.42 -8.48 4.50
CA THR A 32 -9.57 -8.88 5.31
C THR A 32 -9.14 -9.39 6.68
N GLU A 33 -8.12 -10.24 6.74
CA GLU A 33 -7.53 -10.72 7.99
C GLU A 33 -7.03 -9.57 8.86
N HIS A 34 -6.47 -8.53 8.25
CA HIS A 34 -6.02 -7.34 8.98
C HIS A 34 -7.19 -6.58 9.65
N LEU A 35 -8.32 -6.45 8.96
CA LEU A 35 -9.55 -5.89 9.53
C LEU A 35 -10.10 -6.77 10.67
N ILE A 36 -10.11 -8.10 10.48
CA ILE A 36 -10.55 -9.05 11.51
C ILE A 36 -9.66 -8.95 12.75
N ALA A 37 -8.35 -8.84 12.57
CA ALA A 37 -7.39 -8.70 13.67
C ALA A 37 -7.58 -7.42 14.50
N SER A 38 -8.26 -6.40 13.97
CA SER A 38 -8.66 -5.20 14.75
C SER A 38 -9.94 -5.40 15.55
N GLY A 39 -10.55 -6.58 15.49
CA GLY A 39 -11.84 -6.86 16.10
C GLY A 39 -13.04 -6.54 15.21
N ARG A 40 -12.84 -6.18 13.93
CA ARG A 40 -13.94 -5.92 13.00
C ARG A 40 -14.57 -7.24 12.56
N ARG A 41 -15.91 -7.29 12.54
CA ARG A 41 -16.66 -8.52 12.24
C ARG A 41 -17.63 -8.37 11.08
N ARG A 42 -18.09 -7.15 10.81
CA ARG A 42 -19.03 -6.81 9.73
C ARG A 42 -18.28 -6.04 8.65
N ILE A 43 -17.50 -6.79 7.87
CA ILE A 43 -16.61 -6.22 6.86
C ILE A 43 -17.35 -6.12 5.53
N ALA A 44 -17.41 -4.93 4.95
CA ALA A 44 -17.90 -4.73 3.59
C ALA A 44 -16.78 -4.86 2.55
N PHE A 45 -17.13 -5.37 1.37
CA PHE A 45 -16.26 -5.39 0.20
C PHE A 45 -16.79 -4.42 -0.85
N LEU A 46 -15.96 -3.47 -1.28
CA LEU A 46 -16.27 -2.50 -2.32
C LEU A 46 -15.42 -2.80 -3.55
N GLY A 47 -16.03 -3.38 -4.58
CA GLY A 47 -15.38 -3.74 -5.83
C GLY A 47 -16.26 -4.66 -6.66
N ASP A 48 -16.17 -4.52 -7.98
CA ASP A 48 -16.88 -5.38 -8.91
C ASP A 48 -16.17 -6.74 -9.06
N ASP A 49 -16.73 -7.76 -8.41
CA ASP A 49 -16.21 -9.13 -8.37
C ASP A 49 -16.26 -9.86 -9.72
N GLN A 50 -16.76 -9.20 -10.77
CA GLN A 50 -16.73 -9.72 -12.14
C GLN A 50 -15.48 -9.31 -12.93
N LEU A 51 -14.64 -8.42 -12.37
CA LEU A 51 -13.42 -7.97 -13.02
C LEU A 51 -12.23 -8.91 -12.73
N PRO A 52 -11.33 -9.18 -13.70
CA PRO A 52 -10.27 -10.17 -13.55
C PRO A 52 -9.37 -9.99 -12.32
N GLU A 53 -9.03 -8.75 -11.95
CA GLU A 53 -8.21 -8.46 -10.76
C GLU A 53 -9.01 -8.49 -9.47
N VAL A 54 -10.30 -8.19 -9.52
CA VAL A 54 -11.14 -8.03 -8.33
C VAL A 54 -11.76 -9.36 -7.91
N ALA A 55 -12.08 -10.25 -8.85
CA ALA A 55 -12.65 -11.56 -8.54
C ALA A 55 -11.76 -12.37 -7.58
N PRO A 56 -10.42 -12.46 -7.76
CA PRO A 56 -9.56 -13.13 -6.80
C PRO A 56 -9.45 -12.37 -5.47
N ARG A 57 -9.44 -11.01 -5.48
CA ARG A 57 -9.47 -10.21 -4.23
C ARG A 57 -10.72 -10.52 -3.41
N PHE A 58 -11.87 -10.61 -4.07
CA PHE A 58 -13.14 -10.96 -3.45
C PHE A 58 -13.15 -12.41 -2.93
N ALA A 59 -12.56 -13.35 -3.68
CA ALA A 59 -12.40 -14.73 -3.24
C ALA A 59 -11.52 -14.83 -1.98
N GLY A 60 -10.40 -14.09 -1.93
CA GLY A 60 -9.54 -13.99 -0.75
C GLY A 60 -10.26 -13.38 0.47
N TYR A 61 -11.07 -12.34 0.24
CA TYR A 61 -11.94 -11.77 1.27
C TYR A 61 -12.90 -12.79 1.85
N ARG A 62 -13.64 -13.53 1.01
CA ARG A 62 -14.55 -14.57 1.49
C ARG A 62 -13.83 -15.70 2.21
N HIS A 63 -12.66 -16.09 1.71
CA HIS A 63 -11.83 -17.12 2.34
C HIS A 63 -11.42 -16.72 3.76
N ALA A 64 -10.95 -15.48 3.93
CA ALA A 64 -10.59 -14.95 5.25
C ALA A 64 -11.78 -14.90 6.21
N LEU A 65 -12.96 -14.43 5.76
CA LEU A 65 -14.18 -14.46 6.59
C LEU A 65 -14.50 -15.88 7.07
N GLN A 66 -14.54 -16.84 6.14
CA GLN A 66 -14.83 -18.25 6.45
C GLN A 66 -13.82 -18.82 7.45
N ARG A 67 -12.53 -18.57 7.24
CA ARG A 67 -11.43 -19.05 8.10
C ARG A 67 -11.54 -18.53 9.55
N HIS A 68 -12.15 -17.35 9.73
CA HIS A 68 -12.39 -16.75 11.05
C HIS A 68 -13.82 -16.94 11.58
N GLY A 69 -14.63 -17.79 10.92
CA GLY A 69 -16.00 -18.08 11.36
C GLY A 69 -16.95 -16.89 11.23
N LEU A 70 -16.68 -15.98 10.30
CA LEU A 70 -17.56 -14.86 9.95
C LEU A 70 -18.37 -15.23 8.70
N GLU A 71 -19.68 -15.01 8.75
CA GLU A 71 -20.55 -15.26 7.61
C GLU A 71 -20.46 -14.13 6.58
N PHE A 72 -20.45 -14.51 5.30
CA PHE A 72 -20.55 -13.55 4.21
C PHE A 72 -21.99 -13.02 4.11
N ASP A 73 -22.15 -11.71 4.28
CA ASP A 73 -23.42 -11.01 4.09
C ASP A 73 -23.43 -10.31 2.72
N THR A 74 -24.34 -10.73 1.83
CA THR A 74 -24.48 -10.14 0.49
C THR A 74 -24.83 -8.64 0.55
N ARG A 75 -25.40 -8.15 1.65
CA ARG A 75 -25.72 -6.73 1.87
C ARG A 75 -24.47 -5.89 2.13
N LEU A 76 -23.34 -6.52 2.44
CA LEU A 76 -22.03 -5.93 2.67
C LEU A 76 -21.13 -5.97 1.42
N HIS A 77 -21.64 -6.43 0.29
CA HIS A 77 -20.94 -6.35 -1.00
C HIS A 77 -21.54 -5.23 -1.86
N ALA A 78 -20.69 -4.30 -2.31
CA ALA A 78 -21.05 -3.27 -3.28
C ALA A 78 -20.10 -3.32 -4.47
N ARG A 79 -20.66 -3.48 -5.68
CA ARG A 79 -19.88 -3.45 -6.92
C ARG A 79 -19.55 -2.02 -7.28
N SER A 80 -18.29 -1.64 -7.11
CA SER A 80 -17.77 -0.35 -7.55
C SER A 80 -16.81 -0.52 -8.73
N HIS A 81 -16.91 0.36 -9.72
CA HIS A 81 -16.14 0.29 -10.96
C HIS A 81 -14.89 1.19 -10.94
N PHE A 82 -14.12 1.16 -9.86
CA PHE A 82 -12.88 1.96 -9.70
C PHE A 82 -13.05 3.48 -9.78
N LEU A 83 -14.26 4.00 -9.56
CA LEU A 83 -14.54 5.44 -9.52
C LEU A 83 -14.80 5.88 -8.09
N SER A 84 -14.11 6.93 -7.64
CA SER A 84 -14.24 7.46 -6.27
C SER A 84 -15.65 7.98 -5.97
N GLU A 85 -16.31 8.62 -6.94
CA GLU A 85 -17.69 9.13 -6.78
C GLU A 85 -18.73 8.00 -6.65
N ASP A 86 -18.52 6.91 -7.38
CA ASP A 86 -19.35 5.70 -7.28
C ASP A 86 -19.15 5.03 -5.91
N ALA A 87 -17.89 4.85 -5.49
CA ALA A 87 -17.56 4.33 -4.16
C ALA A 87 -18.16 5.19 -3.04
N TYR A 88 -18.12 6.53 -3.17
CA TYR A 88 -18.77 7.46 -2.25
C TYR A 88 -20.26 7.18 -2.13
N ARG A 89 -20.99 7.12 -3.25
CA ARG A 89 -22.43 6.87 -3.27
C ARG A 89 -22.80 5.51 -2.67
N LEU A 90 -22.07 4.45 -3.04
CA LEU A 90 -22.29 3.10 -2.54
C LEU A 90 -22.07 3.02 -1.03
N THR A 91 -21.00 3.66 -0.53
CA THR A 91 -20.71 3.77 0.91
C THR A 91 -21.83 4.51 1.62
N ARG A 92 -22.27 5.68 1.12
CA ARG A 92 -23.41 6.43 1.70
C ARG A 92 -24.69 5.60 1.74
N ALA A 93 -24.95 4.76 0.74
CA ALA A 93 -26.10 3.89 0.73
C ALA A 93 -26.00 2.77 1.78
N MET A 94 -24.81 2.19 1.98
CA MET A 94 -24.56 1.20 3.03
C MET A 94 -24.75 1.78 4.44
N LEU A 95 -24.25 3.00 4.69
CA LEU A 95 -24.36 3.66 6.00
C LEU A 95 -25.79 4.02 6.41
N LYS A 96 -26.73 4.10 5.47
CA LYS A 96 -28.16 4.35 5.74
C LYS A 96 -28.92 3.11 6.21
N LYS A 97 -28.31 1.93 6.17
CA LYS A 97 -28.93 0.68 6.62
C LYS A 97 -28.92 0.60 8.15
N THR A 98 -29.81 -0.20 8.73
CA THR A 98 -29.95 -0.35 10.19
C THR A 98 -28.77 -1.02 10.88
N ASP A 99 -27.87 -1.66 10.12
CA ASP A 99 -26.71 -2.39 10.64
C ASP A 99 -25.51 -2.19 9.70
N PRO A 100 -24.86 -1.01 9.74
CA PRO A 100 -23.76 -0.65 8.85
C PRO A 100 -22.51 -1.53 9.10
N PRO A 101 -21.56 -1.56 8.15
CA PRO A 101 -20.28 -2.24 8.36
C PRO A 101 -19.45 -1.58 9.46
N ASP A 102 -18.61 -2.37 10.14
CA ASP A 102 -17.58 -1.89 11.08
C ASP A 102 -16.17 -1.91 10.47
N GLY A 103 -16.03 -2.51 9.28
CA GLY A 103 -14.82 -2.50 8.46
C GLY A 103 -15.15 -2.46 6.97
N LEU A 104 -14.28 -1.87 6.16
CA LEU A 104 -14.37 -1.93 4.69
C LEU A 104 -13.05 -2.37 4.09
N PHE A 105 -13.13 -3.33 3.18
CA PHE A 105 -12.10 -3.61 2.20
C PHE A 105 -12.52 -3.01 0.85
N ALA A 106 -11.80 -1.96 0.44
CA ALA A 106 -11.93 -1.39 -0.89
C ALA A 106 -10.97 -2.08 -1.86
N ALA A 107 -11.49 -2.53 -3.00
CA ALA A 107 -10.72 -3.24 -4.01
C ALA A 107 -9.67 -2.37 -4.71
N SER A 108 -9.62 -1.05 -4.48
CA SER A 108 -8.52 -0.16 -4.87
C SER A 108 -8.42 1.04 -3.93
N ASP A 109 -7.30 1.74 -3.97
CA ASP A 109 -7.09 2.96 -3.20
C ASP A 109 -8.00 4.10 -3.68
N VAL A 110 -8.35 4.14 -4.97
CA VAL A 110 -9.32 5.11 -5.51
C VAL A 110 -10.71 4.90 -4.92
N ILE A 111 -11.14 3.63 -4.79
CA ILE A 111 -12.40 3.26 -4.14
C ILE A 111 -12.33 3.63 -2.65
N ALA A 112 -11.21 3.31 -1.97
CA ALA A 112 -11.01 3.63 -0.56
C ALA A 112 -11.12 5.14 -0.30
N VAL A 113 -10.51 6.00 -1.12
CA VAL A 113 -10.59 7.46 -0.96
C VAL A 113 -12.04 7.95 -1.08
N GLY A 114 -12.82 7.41 -2.02
CA GLY A 114 -14.26 7.69 -2.12
C GLY A 114 -15.04 7.26 -0.87
N ALA A 115 -14.72 6.09 -0.32
CA ALA A 115 -15.33 5.58 0.91
C ALA A 115 -14.97 6.43 2.14
N ILE A 116 -13.70 6.85 2.30
CA ILE A 116 -13.27 7.75 3.40
C ILE A 116 -14.12 9.02 3.40
N ARG A 117 -14.26 9.66 2.24
CA ARG A 117 -15.07 10.87 2.11
C ARG A 117 -16.51 10.64 2.57
N ALA A 118 -17.12 9.54 2.14
CA ALA A 118 -18.49 9.20 2.52
C ALA A 118 -18.65 8.95 4.03
N LEU A 119 -17.67 8.28 4.65
CA LEU A 119 -17.65 8.00 6.09
C LEU A 119 -17.55 9.30 6.90
N VAL A 120 -16.59 10.16 6.56
CA VAL A 120 -16.35 11.43 7.25
C VAL A 120 -17.56 12.36 7.13
N GLU A 121 -18.14 12.51 5.93
CA GLU A 121 -19.33 13.34 5.73
C GLU A 121 -20.59 12.77 6.40
N ALA A 122 -20.63 11.46 6.68
CA ALA A 122 -21.68 10.82 7.46
C ALA A 122 -21.42 10.87 8.98
N GLY A 123 -20.31 11.48 9.42
CA GLY A 123 -19.95 11.65 10.83
C GLY A 123 -19.24 10.44 11.46
N HIS A 124 -18.84 9.44 10.66
CA HIS A 124 -18.06 8.31 11.15
C HIS A 124 -16.57 8.65 11.20
N ARG A 125 -15.91 8.25 12.28
CA ARG A 125 -14.45 8.34 12.43
C ARG A 125 -13.79 7.12 11.81
N VAL A 126 -12.78 7.36 11.00
CA VAL A 126 -11.87 6.34 10.48
C VAL A 126 -10.55 6.50 11.24
N PRO A 127 -10.05 5.47 11.94
CA PRO A 127 -10.51 4.08 11.92
C PRO A 127 -11.52 3.68 13.01
N GLN A 128 -11.86 4.56 13.95
CA GLN A 128 -12.45 4.18 15.23
C GLN A 128 -13.84 3.57 15.10
N ASP A 129 -14.72 4.23 14.36
CA ASP A 129 -16.07 3.72 14.15
C ASP A 129 -16.02 2.66 13.04
N ILE A 130 -15.27 2.95 11.97
CA ILE A 130 -15.17 2.08 10.81
C ILE A 130 -13.71 2.06 10.32
N SER A 131 -13.10 0.87 10.32
CA SER A 131 -11.74 0.68 9.78
C SER A 131 -11.78 0.41 8.27
N LEU A 132 -10.74 0.81 7.55
CA LEU A 132 -10.67 0.72 6.09
C LEU A 132 -9.30 0.23 5.63
N VAL A 133 -9.30 -0.71 4.69
CA VAL A 133 -8.10 -1.15 3.95
C VAL A 133 -8.35 -1.00 2.45
N GLY A 134 -7.38 -0.43 1.73
CA GLY A 134 -7.36 -0.31 0.28
C GLY A 134 -6.51 -1.38 -0.42
N PHE A 135 -6.25 -1.15 -1.70
CA PHE A 135 -5.38 -1.97 -2.55
C PHE A 135 -4.70 -1.06 -3.57
N ASP A 136 -3.43 -1.32 -3.92
CA ASP A 136 -2.57 -0.67 -4.93
C ASP A 136 -1.33 -0.02 -4.31
N ASP A 137 -1.49 0.68 -3.19
CA ASP A 137 -0.50 1.59 -2.60
C ASP A 137 -0.08 2.72 -3.53
N ILE A 138 -1.05 3.39 -4.15
CA ILE A 138 -0.79 4.60 -4.92
C ILE A 138 -0.21 5.69 -4.00
N PRO A 139 0.58 6.65 -4.52
CA PRO A 139 1.17 7.71 -3.69
C PRO A 139 0.15 8.46 -2.83
N LEU A 140 -1.07 8.67 -3.35
CA LEU A 140 -2.17 9.34 -2.64
C LEU A 140 -2.57 8.63 -1.35
N ALA A 141 -2.40 7.30 -1.23
CA ALA A 141 -2.74 6.55 -0.03
C ALA A 141 -1.97 7.03 1.21
N ALA A 142 -0.73 7.50 1.05
CA ALA A 142 0.05 8.06 2.16
C ALA A 142 -0.41 9.46 2.60
N TYR A 143 -1.14 10.18 1.74
CA TYR A 143 -1.56 11.57 1.96
C TYR A 143 -3.07 11.70 2.20
N SER A 144 -3.83 10.59 2.15
CA SER A 144 -5.23 10.60 2.56
C SER A 144 -5.35 10.94 4.05
N GLN A 145 -6.56 11.34 4.47
CA GLN A 145 -6.85 11.61 5.88
C GLN A 145 -8.02 10.72 6.33
N PRO A 146 -7.77 9.69 7.16
CA PRO A 146 -6.45 9.25 7.66
C PRO A 146 -5.56 8.63 6.56
N PRO A 147 -4.23 8.55 6.75
CA PRO A 147 -3.34 7.78 5.86
C PRO A 147 -3.81 6.33 5.70
N LEU A 148 -3.97 5.89 4.45
CA LEU A 148 -4.65 4.65 4.09
C LEU A 148 -3.75 3.42 4.23
N THR A 149 -4.15 2.46 5.06
CA THR A 149 -3.64 1.09 5.04
C THR A 149 -4.05 0.41 3.74
N THR A 150 -3.13 -0.22 3.04
CA THR A 150 -3.39 -0.76 1.69
C THR A 150 -2.47 -1.92 1.33
N VAL A 151 -2.90 -2.76 0.41
CA VAL A 151 -2.09 -3.85 -0.15
C VAL A 151 -1.27 -3.33 -1.33
N ARG A 152 0.06 -3.28 -1.18
CA ARG A 152 0.99 -2.79 -2.21
C ARG A 152 1.18 -3.81 -3.33
N GLN A 153 1.07 -3.32 -4.56
CA GLN A 153 1.54 -3.99 -5.75
C GLN A 153 2.95 -3.49 -6.10
N ASP A 154 3.92 -4.38 -6.28
CA ASP A 154 5.30 -3.99 -6.62
C ASP A 154 5.41 -3.64 -8.11
N LEU A 155 5.04 -2.40 -8.46
CA LEU A 155 5.06 -1.92 -9.84
C LEU A 155 6.49 -1.84 -10.43
N GLY A 156 7.51 -1.69 -9.59
CA GLY A 156 8.90 -1.69 -10.04
C GLY A 156 9.34 -3.07 -10.51
N LEU A 157 9.05 -4.10 -9.70
CA LEU A 157 9.25 -5.49 -10.08
C LEU A 157 8.39 -5.88 -11.29
N ALA A 158 7.12 -5.44 -11.32
CA ALA A 158 6.21 -5.67 -12.44
C ALA A 158 6.80 -5.16 -13.76
N ALA A 159 7.24 -3.90 -13.79
CA ALA A 159 7.79 -3.27 -14.98
C ALA A 159 9.03 -4.02 -15.49
N ARG A 160 9.91 -4.43 -14.57
CA ARG A 160 11.09 -5.22 -14.93
C ARG A 160 10.71 -6.55 -15.56
N LEU A 161 9.82 -7.31 -14.91
CA LEU A 161 9.37 -8.61 -15.40
C LEU A 161 8.63 -8.50 -16.73
N LEU A 162 7.78 -7.50 -16.91
CA LEU A 162 7.07 -7.28 -18.18
C LEU A 162 8.04 -7.08 -19.34
N VAL A 163 9.05 -6.21 -19.15
CA VAL A 163 10.09 -5.96 -20.17
C VAL A 163 10.92 -7.21 -20.42
N ASP A 164 11.36 -7.90 -19.37
CA ASP A 164 12.17 -9.13 -19.51
C ASP A 164 11.41 -10.21 -20.29
N ARG A 165 10.13 -10.42 -19.97
CA ARG A 165 9.28 -11.42 -20.65
C ARG A 165 9.00 -11.03 -22.09
N LEU A 166 8.76 -9.75 -22.36
CA LEU A 166 8.56 -9.25 -23.72
C LEU A 166 9.81 -9.44 -24.58
N LEU A 167 10.99 -9.12 -24.05
CA LEU A 167 12.25 -9.29 -24.78
C LEU A 167 12.54 -10.77 -25.07
N ALA A 168 12.29 -11.65 -24.11
CA ALA A 168 12.40 -13.10 -24.30
C ALA A 168 11.44 -13.62 -25.39
N LEU A 169 10.18 -13.17 -25.42
CA LEU A 169 9.24 -13.49 -26.50
C LEU A 169 9.73 -13.02 -27.87
N ILE A 170 10.29 -11.81 -27.96
CA ILE A 170 10.88 -11.29 -29.20
C ILE A 170 12.07 -12.14 -29.64
N GLY A 171 12.84 -12.67 -28.69
CA GLY A 171 13.94 -13.62 -28.92
C GLY A 171 13.50 -15.04 -29.29
N GLY A 172 12.20 -15.34 -29.31
CA GLY A 172 11.67 -16.68 -29.59
C GLY A 172 11.75 -17.65 -28.40
N GLU A 173 11.98 -17.14 -27.19
CA GLU A 173 12.02 -17.95 -25.98
C GLU A 173 10.61 -18.26 -25.46
N ALA A 174 10.46 -19.45 -24.88
CA ALA A 174 9.25 -19.80 -24.15
C ALA A 174 9.28 -19.13 -22.77
N VAL A 175 8.25 -18.34 -22.46
CA VAL A 175 8.07 -17.69 -21.17
C VAL A 175 6.67 -17.96 -20.62
N GLU A 176 6.56 -17.92 -19.30
CA GLU A 176 5.29 -18.12 -18.59
C GLU A 176 4.76 -16.81 -17.99
N SER A 177 3.46 -16.78 -17.64
CA SER A 177 2.91 -15.74 -16.78
C SER A 177 3.55 -15.77 -15.39
N VAL A 178 3.57 -14.63 -14.72
CA VAL A 178 4.10 -14.51 -13.36
C VAL A 178 3.06 -13.89 -12.44
N GLU A 179 2.83 -14.53 -11.30
CA GLU A 179 2.07 -13.97 -10.19
C GLU A 179 3.05 -13.57 -9.08
N MET A 180 3.03 -12.30 -8.70
CA MET A 180 3.98 -11.72 -7.76
C MET A 180 3.39 -11.63 -6.35
N PRO A 181 4.20 -11.81 -5.30
CA PRO A 181 3.73 -11.63 -3.93
C PRO A 181 3.35 -10.18 -3.67
N VAL A 182 2.33 -9.98 -2.84
CA VAL A 182 1.88 -8.68 -2.37
C VAL A 182 2.23 -8.48 -0.89
N LYS A 183 2.21 -7.22 -0.43
CA LYS A 183 2.51 -6.88 0.97
C LYS A 183 1.52 -5.86 1.49
N LEU A 184 1.09 -6.02 2.73
CA LEU A 184 0.28 -5.02 3.41
C LEU A 184 1.16 -3.87 3.90
N VAL A 185 0.74 -2.64 3.60
CA VAL A 185 1.34 -1.40 4.08
C VAL A 185 0.41 -0.81 5.13
N VAL A 186 0.77 -0.97 6.41
CA VAL A 186 -0.04 -0.54 7.54
C VAL A 186 0.12 0.96 7.77
N ARG A 187 -1.00 1.67 7.87
CA ARG A 187 -1.12 3.10 8.21
C ARG A 187 -2.27 3.32 9.19
N GLU A 188 -2.85 4.52 9.23
CA GLU A 188 -3.77 4.95 10.29
C GLU A 188 -5.25 4.66 9.99
N SER A 189 -5.62 4.27 8.77
CA SER A 189 -7.03 3.99 8.42
C SER A 189 -7.60 2.69 9.02
N ARG A 190 -6.83 1.95 9.81
CA ARG A 190 -7.29 0.79 10.57
C ARG A 190 -6.76 0.87 12.01
N GLU A 191 -7.59 0.53 13.00
CA GLU A 191 -7.18 0.58 14.42
C GLU A 191 -6.13 -0.48 14.75
N ALA A 192 -5.06 -0.12 15.46
CA ALA A 192 -4.10 -1.10 15.97
C ALA A 192 -4.80 -2.13 16.86
N GLY A 193 -4.53 -3.42 16.65
CA GLY A 193 -5.08 -4.48 17.49
C GLY A 193 -4.56 -4.38 18.93
N ILE A 194 -5.31 -4.94 19.89
CA ILE A 194 -4.91 -5.04 21.29
C ILE A 194 -3.68 -5.97 21.37
N GLY A 195 -2.48 -5.41 21.26
CA GLY A 195 -1.21 -6.16 21.19
C GLY A 195 -0.19 -5.61 20.18
N GLU A 196 -0.61 -4.77 19.23
CA GLU A 196 0.28 -4.19 18.21
C GLU A 196 0.85 -2.82 18.61
N SER A 197 0.29 -2.18 19.64
CA SER A 197 0.67 -0.86 20.15
C SER A 197 2.03 -0.80 20.87
N GLY A 198 2.86 -1.85 20.78
CA GLY A 198 4.13 -1.96 21.51
C GLY A 198 5.37 -2.35 20.69
N ILE A 199 5.26 -2.65 19.39
CA ILE A 199 6.42 -3.06 18.58
C ILE A 199 6.95 -1.86 17.80
N GLY A 200 7.51 -0.89 18.54
CA GLY A 200 8.39 0.11 17.95
C GLY A 200 9.70 -0.56 17.49
N ASN A 201 10.09 -0.33 16.24
CA ASN A 201 11.39 -0.68 15.66
C ASN A 201 12.53 -0.46 16.68
N ARG A 202 12.99 -1.53 17.32
CA ARG A 202 14.33 -1.57 17.89
C ARG A 202 15.20 -2.28 16.88
N GLU A 203 15.98 -1.51 16.15
CA GLU A 203 17.14 -2.01 15.44
C GLU A 203 17.94 -2.89 16.42
N SER A 204 18.03 -4.17 16.10
CA SER A 204 18.80 -5.15 16.85
C SER A 204 20.29 -4.84 16.67
N GLY A 205 20.81 -3.93 17.49
CA GLY A 205 22.23 -3.79 17.72
C GLY A 205 22.77 -5.10 18.29
N ILE A 206 23.60 -5.77 17.51
CA ILE A 206 24.34 -6.98 17.91
C ILE A 206 25.32 -6.57 19.02
N GLY A 207 24.87 -6.68 20.27
CA GLY A 207 25.67 -6.52 21.46
C GLY A 207 26.45 -7.79 21.75
N ASN A 208 27.70 -7.82 21.31
CA ASN A 208 28.64 -8.90 21.61
C ASN A 208 28.94 -8.94 23.12
N ARG A 209 28.54 -10.02 23.79
CA ARG A 209 29.04 -10.39 25.12
C ARG A 209 29.33 -11.88 25.15
N LYS A 210 30.61 -12.23 25.21
CA LYS A 210 31.13 -13.26 26.13
C LYS A 210 32.62 -13.08 26.31
N SER A 211 32.98 -12.67 27.53
CA SER A 211 34.30 -12.81 28.11
C SER A 211 34.57 -14.28 28.41
N VAL A 212 35.67 -14.84 27.90
CA VAL A 212 36.40 -15.93 28.56
C VAL A 212 37.87 -15.61 28.40
N ARG A 213 38.56 -15.52 29.53
CA ARG A 213 40.02 -15.42 29.66
C ARG A 213 40.60 -16.78 29.32
N ASP A 214 41.71 -16.82 28.60
CA ASP A 214 42.91 -17.57 29.00
C ASP A 214 44.07 -17.18 28.08
N GLY A 215 45.22 -16.92 28.71
CA GLY A 215 46.32 -16.19 28.11
C GLY A 215 47.30 -17.05 27.34
N VAL A 216 47.94 -16.45 26.33
CA VAL A 216 49.33 -16.72 25.97
C VAL A 216 49.98 -15.43 25.44
N ARG A 217 51.09 -15.09 26.11
CA ARG A 217 52.28 -14.29 25.75
C ARG A 217 52.25 -13.27 24.59
N CYS A 218 52.67 -12.06 24.95
CA CYS A 218 53.26 -11.04 24.09
C CYS A 218 54.44 -11.55 23.27
N ILE A 219 54.46 -11.24 21.97
CA ILE A 219 55.67 -10.86 21.22
C ILE A 219 55.29 -9.69 20.28
N ALA A 220 56.20 -8.72 20.19
CA ALA A 220 56.20 -7.49 19.39
C ALA A 220 55.68 -7.65 17.94
N THR A 221 55.16 -6.62 17.26
CA THR A 221 55.95 -5.52 16.70
C THR A 221 55.06 -4.38 16.20
N CYS A 222 55.51 -3.14 16.42
CA CYS A 222 55.06 -1.90 15.82
C CYS A 222 54.83 -1.97 14.31
N CYS A 223 53.81 -1.27 13.81
CA CYS A 223 54.00 -0.24 12.78
C CYS A 223 52.73 0.61 12.60
N CYS A 224 52.81 1.85 13.08
CA CYS A 224 51.96 2.96 12.67
C CYS A 224 52.89 3.94 11.94
N PRO A 225 52.46 4.52 10.82
CA PRO A 225 52.84 5.89 10.53
C PRO A 225 51.61 6.80 10.64
N ARG A 226 51.71 7.72 11.60
CA ARG A 226 51.06 9.03 11.53
C ARG A 226 51.60 9.75 10.30
N ASP A 227 50.74 10.48 9.59
CA ASP A 227 51.18 11.78 9.10
C ASP A 227 50.14 12.87 9.35
N ARG A 228 50.66 14.01 9.76
CA ARG A 228 49.93 15.16 10.29
C ARG A 228 49.76 16.20 9.20
N GLY A 229 48.56 16.78 9.16
CA GLY A 229 48.41 18.22 9.15
C GLY A 229 48.08 18.88 7.80
N ARG A 230 46.94 19.57 7.77
CA ARG A 230 46.96 21.05 7.81
C ARG A 230 45.56 21.60 8.09
N LEU A 231 45.56 22.53 9.03
CA LEU A 231 44.50 23.49 9.32
C LEU A 231 44.31 24.43 8.13
N PHE A 232 43.08 24.72 7.75
CA PHE A 232 42.71 26.06 7.29
C PHE A 232 41.36 26.47 7.87
N ARG A 233 41.41 27.60 8.56
CA ARG A 233 40.31 28.32 9.20
C ARG A 233 39.67 29.27 8.16
N THR A 234 38.37 29.50 8.35
CA THR A 234 37.60 30.73 8.08
C THR A 234 37.51 31.26 6.65
N GLN A 235 36.29 31.33 6.13
CA GLN A 235 35.67 32.63 5.82
C GLN A 235 34.14 32.52 5.83
N ARG A 236 33.53 33.26 6.76
CA ARG A 236 32.13 33.67 6.71
C ARG A 236 32.05 34.89 5.80
N HIS A 237 31.14 34.91 4.84
CA HIS A 237 30.60 36.16 4.29
C HIS A 237 29.12 36.27 4.64
N ARG A 238 28.82 37.28 5.47
CA ARG A 238 27.51 37.89 5.65
C ARG A 238 27.40 39.10 4.71
N ARG A 239 26.14 39.50 4.45
CA ARG A 239 25.57 40.70 3.78
C ARG A 239 24.92 40.30 2.44
N ASN A 240 23.67 40.65 2.11
CA ASN A 240 22.78 41.67 2.66
C ASN A 240 21.31 41.28 2.42
N ALA A 241 20.45 41.77 3.32
CA ALA A 241 19.00 41.69 3.23
C ALA A 241 18.42 42.87 2.43
N SER A 242 17.20 42.64 1.93
CA SER A 242 16.07 43.58 1.80
C SER A 242 15.70 44.15 0.42
N ARG A 243 14.37 44.13 0.19
CA ARG A 243 13.52 44.87 -0.77
C ARG A 243 13.40 44.21 -2.17
N LEU A 244 12.22 43.92 -2.74
CA LEU A 244 10.88 44.54 -2.64
C LEU A 244 9.72 43.52 -2.74
N ARG A 245 8.59 43.89 -2.13
CA ARG A 245 7.26 43.30 -2.27
C ARG A 245 6.47 43.98 -3.41
N HIS A 246 5.40 43.30 -3.82
CA HIS A 246 4.17 43.79 -4.49
C HIS A 246 4.19 43.94 -6.01
N CYS A 247 3.41 43.07 -6.66
CA CYS A 247 2.45 43.50 -7.68
C CYS A 247 1.15 42.67 -7.49
N CYS A 248 0.10 43.34 -7.01
CA CYS A 248 -1.29 42.92 -7.06
C CYS A 248 -2.02 43.82 -8.05
N LEU A 249 -3.11 43.29 -8.62
CA LEU A 249 -4.15 43.94 -9.44
C LEU A 249 -3.75 44.17 -10.91
N GLY A 250 -4.58 43.85 -11.90
CA GLY A 250 -5.96 43.38 -11.91
C GLY A 250 -6.48 43.38 -13.36
N LEU A 251 -7.72 42.92 -13.54
CA LEU A 251 -8.68 43.04 -14.67
C LEU A 251 -9.37 41.67 -14.84
N ALA A 252 -10.52 41.41 -14.20
CA ALA A 252 -11.86 41.95 -14.44
C ALA A 252 -12.49 41.43 -15.76
N ASP A 253 -13.55 40.64 -15.56
CA ASP A 253 -14.80 40.52 -16.30
C ASP A 253 -14.83 40.69 -17.83
N ALA A 254 -15.37 39.65 -18.49
CA ALA A 254 -16.20 39.81 -19.67
C ALA A 254 -17.23 38.66 -19.74
N ASP A 255 -18.50 39.07 -19.77
CA ASP A 255 -19.74 38.30 -19.84
C ASP A 255 -19.86 37.34 -21.05
N ALA A 256 -20.55 36.21 -20.85
CA ALA A 256 -21.69 35.70 -21.66
C ALA A 256 -22.21 34.37 -21.10
#